data_AF-A0A1J4K0V1-F1
#
_entry.id   AF-A0A1J4K0V1-F1
#
_cell.length_a   1.000
_cell.length_b   1.000
_cell.length_c   1.000
_cell.angle_alpha   90.00
_cell.angle_beta   90.00
_cell.angle_gamma   90.00
#
_symmetry.space_group_name_H-M   'P 1'
#
loop_
_entity.id
_entity.type
_entity.pdbx_description
1 polymer ?
#
loop_
_entity_poly.entity_id
_entity_poly.type
_entity_poly.pdbx_seq_one_letter_code
_entity_poly.pdbx_strand_id
1 'polypeptide(L)'
;MKSKSQAPPPKEFTENDIFTDEFLANLMRLVGSEVEIAPSARSLFYNIASDFVNKLTQDSINIAKTRNSGTLEEKDVLYALQHIYKIEIPTSENIQLINTSPPSDEYLAKLDAIRADK
;
A
#
# COMPACT_ATOMS: atom_id res chain seq x y z
N MET A 1 -38.24 -35.52 18.40
CA MET A 1 -37.34 -34.43 18.87
C MET A 1 -36.40 -34.08 17.72
N LYS A 2 -36.57 -32.91 17.10
CA LYS A 2 -35.70 -32.48 15.97
C LYS A 2 -34.48 -31.75 16.57
N SER A 3 -33.31 -32.36 16.46
CA SER A 3 -32.03 -31.72 16.81
C SER A 3 -31.79 -30.54 15.88
N LYS A 4 -31.75 -29.32 16.42
CA LYS A 4 -31.32 -28.15 15.67
C LYS A 4 -29.86 -28.36 15.27
N SER A 5 -29.60 -28.52 13.97
CA SER A 5 -28.26 -28.46 13.40
C SER A 5 -27.76 -27.03 13.57
N GLN A 6 -26.82 -26.82 14.49
CA GLN A 6 -26.15 -25.55 14.68
C GLN A 6 -25.18 -25.37 13.51
N ALA A 7 -25.31 -24.26 12.77
CA ALA A 7 -24.37 -23.92 11.73
C ALA A 7 -22.95 -23.84 12.33
N PRO A 8 -21.92 -24.34 11.62
CA PRO A 8 -20.55 -24.26 12.11
C PRO A 8 -20.21 -22.79 12.37
N PRO A 9 -19.47 -22.48 13.44
CA PRO A 9 -19.05 -21.11 13.72
C PRO A 9 -18.24 -20.55 12.54
N PRO A 10 -18.28 -19.23 12.31
CA PRO A 10 -17.47 -18.58 11.29
C PRO A 10 -16.00 -18.99 11.47
N LYS A 11 -15.35 -19.42 10.39
CA LYS A 11 -13.90 -19.68 10.42
C LYS A 11 -13.18 -18.38 10.78
N GLU A 12 -12.41 -18.42 11.84
CA GLU A 12 -11.43 -17.38 12.13
C GLU A 12 -10.29 -17.53 11.12
N PHE A 13 -10.11 -16.52 10.27
CA PHE A 13 -8.96 -16.45 9.37
C PHE A 13 -7.75 -16.02 10.19
N THR A 14 -6.72 -16.84 10.21
CA THR A 14 -5.41 -16.46 10.75
C THR A 14 -4.61 -15.69 9.68
N GLU A 15 -3.61 -14.92 10.09
CA GLU A 15 -2.73 -14.19 9.14
C GLU A 15 -2.07 -15.10 8.09
N ASN A 16 -1.90 -16.39 8.43
CA ASN A 16 -1.38 -17.42 7.53
C ASN A 16 -2.38 -17.89 6.47
N ASP A 17 -3.67 -17.60 6.63
CA ASP A 17 -4.72 -18.05 5.70
C ASP A 17 -4.90 -17.11 4.49
N ILE A 18 -4.27 -15.93 4.49
CA ILE A 18 -4.42 -14.93 3.43
C ILE A 18 -3.43 -15.18 2.28
N PHE A 19 -2.20 -15.62 2.61
CA PHE A 19 -1.14 -15.88 1.63
C PHE A 19 -0.88 -17.37 1.49
N THR A 20 -1.82 -18.08 0.86
CA THR A 20 -1.70 -19.51 0.60
C THR A 20 -0.78 -19.81 -0.59
N ASP A 21 -0.33 -21.06 -0.70
CA ASP A 21 0.36 -21.58 -1.88
C ASP A 21 -0.50 -21.41 -3.15
N GLU A 22 -1.80 -21.61 -3.03
CA GLU A 22 -2.75 -21.40 -4.13
C GLU A 22 -2.83 -19.93 -4.56
N PHE A 23 -2.83 -19.00 -3.61
CA PHE A 23 -2.84 -17.57 -3.90
C PHE A 23 -1.59 -17.15 -4.70
N LEU A 24 -0.40 -17.57 -4.27
CA LEU A 24 0.84 -17.23 -4.96
C LEU A 24 0.95 -17.92 -6.33
N ALA A 25 0.47 -19.15 -6.47
CA ALA A 25 0.38 -19.83 -7.76
C ALA A 25 -0.58 -19.10 -8.73
N ASN A 26 -1.72 -18.62 -8.23
CA ASN A 26 -2.66 -17.82 -9.02
C ASN A 26 -2.05 -16.47 -9.44
N LEU A 27 -1.29 -15.80 -8.57
CA LEU A 27 -0.54 -14.59 -8.92
C LEU A 27 0.50 -14.85 -10.01
N MET A 28 1.27 -15.94 -9.91
CA MET A 28 2.23 -16.36 -10.94
C MET A 28 1.57 -16.56 -12.31
N ARG A 29 0.39 -17.20 -12.31
CA ARG A 29 -0.37 -17.40 -13.53
C ARG A 29 -0.89 -16.08 -14.11
N LEU A 30 -1.30 -15.14 -13.27
CA LEU A 30 -1.73 -13.81 -13.71
C LEU A 30 -0.61 -13.04 -14.41
N VAL A 31 0.64 -13.17 -13.93
CA VAL A 31 1.81 -12.55 -14.57
C VAL A 31 2.35 -13.37 -15.77
N GLY A 32 1.64 -14.42 -16.18
CA GLY A 32 2.01 -15.25 -17.33
C GLY A 32 3.25 -16.12 -17.11
N SER A 33 3.62 -16.37 -15.85
CA SER A 33 4.75 -17.24 -15.54
C SER A 33 4.34 -18.71 -15.64
N GLU A 34 5.01 -19.45 -16.51
CA GLU A 34 4.99 -20.91 -16.55
C GLU A 34 6.05 -21.54 -15.64
N VAL A 35 6.82 -20.71 -14.91
CA VAL A 35 7.91 -21.16 -14.04
C VAL A 35 7.37 -21.59 -12.68
N GLU A 36 7.76 -22.79 -12.24
CA GLU A 36 7.49 -23.25 -10.89
C GLU A 36 8.33 -22.49 -9.85
N ILE A 37 7.70 -22.03 -8.77
CA ILE A 37 8.42 -21.40 -7.65
C ILE A 37 9.00 -22.48 -6.74
N ALA A 38 10.33 -22.51 -6.65
CA ALA A 38 11.05 -23.32 -5.67
C ALA A 38 10.63 -22.97 -4.22
N PRO A 39 10.55 -23.95 -3.30
CA PRO A 39 10.08 -23.71 -1.94
C PRO A 39 10.78 -22.56 -1.19
N SER A 40 12.10 -22.40 -1.37
CA SER A 40 12.87 -21.32 -0.76
C SER A 40 12.49 -19.92 -1.27
N ALA A 41 12.28 -19.78 -2.57
CA ALA A 41 11.79 -18.54 -3.17
C ALA A 41 10.36 -18.22 -2.73
N ARG A 42 9.54 -19.25 -2.53
CA ARG A 42 8.17 -19.13 -2.00
C ARG A 42 8.16 -18.51 -0.61
N SER A 43 8.95 -19.06 0.30
CA SER A 43 9.09 -18.51 1.66
C SER A 43 9.59 -17.07 1.64
N LEU A 44 10.47 -16.72 0.70
CA LEU A 44 10.94 -15.34 0.56
C LEU A 44 9.80 -14.39 0.15
N PHE A 45 8.96 -14.77 -0.81
CA PHE A 45 7.78 -13.97 -1.18
C PHE A 45 6.84 -13.74 0.00
N TYR A 46 6.58 -14.77 0.81
CA TYR A 46 5.72 -14.63 1.99
C TYR A 46 6.31 -13.70 3.05
N ASN A 47 7.62 -13.81 3.30
CA ASN A 47 8.29 -12.91 4.23
C ASN A 47 8.27 -11.47 3.73
N ILE A 48 8.53 -11.24 2.43
CA ILE A 48 8.47 -9.91 1.82
C ILE A 48 7.05 -9.35 1.92
N ALA A 49 6.02 -10.14 1.63
CA ALA A 49 4.63 -9.71 1.70
C ALA A 49 4.23 -9.32 3.14
N SER A 50 4.62 -10.14 4.13
CA SER A 50 4.38 -9.85 5.54
C SER A 50 5.09 -8.57 6.00
N ASP A 51 6.37 -8.43 5.69
CA ASP A 51 7.15 -7.23 6.02
C ASP A 51 6.59 -5.98 5.34
N PHE A 52 6.15 -6.11 4.08
CA PHE A 52 5.54 -5.02 3.33
C PHE A 52 4.23 -4.56 3.99
N VAL A 53 3.33 -5.47 4.33
CA VAL A 53 2.06 -5.14 5.01
C VAL A 53 2.34 -4.42 6.33
N ASN A 54 3.27 -4.94 7.14
CA ASN A 54 3.63 -4.31 8.41
C ASN A 54 4.16 -2.88 8.23
N LYS A 55 5.06 -2.66 7.28
CA LYS A 55 5.61 -1.32 6.99
C LYS A 55 4.56 -0.38 6.44
N LEU A 56 3.76 -0.83 5.48
CA LEU A 56 2.68 -0.05 4.90
C LEU A 56 1.67 0.38 5.97
N THR A 57 1.29 -0.52 6.87
CA THR A 57 0.39 -0.21 7.99
C THR A 57 1.00 0.84 8.93
N GLN A 58 2.28 0.70 9.30
CA GLN A 58 2.96 1.69 10.15
C GLN A 58 3.02 3.06 9.49
N ASP A 59 3.40 3.13 8.22
CA ASP A 59 3.45 4.38 7.46
C ASP A 59 2.08 5.04 7.37
N SER A 60 1.05 4.25 7.06
CA SER A 60 -0.33 4.73 6.95
C SER A 60 -0.86 5.24 8.30
N ILE A 61 -0.53 4.57 9.41
CA ILE A 61 -0.85 5.03 10.76
C ILE A 61 -0.13 6.35 11.08
N ASN A 62 1.14 6.50 10.69
CA ASN A 62 1.86 7.74 10.90
C ASN A 62 1.21 8.89 10.13
N ILE A 63 0.75 8.64 8.90
CA ILE A 63 -0.03 9.60 8.11
C ILE A 63 -1.37 9.91 8.80
N ALA A 64 -2.11 8.90 9.31
CA ALA A 64 -3.34 9.11 10.10
C ALA A 64 -3.09 10.05 11.31
N LYS A 65 -1.96 9.88 11.99
CA LYS A 65 -1.56 10.75 13.10
C LYS A 65 -1.21 12.16 12.66
N THR A 66 -0.57 12.38 11.52
CA THR A 66 -0.21 13.74 11.06
C THR A 66 -1.43 14.61 10.75
N ARG A 67 -2.55 13.99 10.36
CA ARG A 67 -3.85 14.67 10.23
C ARG A 67 -4.64 14.76 11.54
N ASN A 68 -4.06 14.38 12.67
CA ASN A 68 -4.72 14.29 13.98
C ASN A 68 -5.95 13.36 14.01
N SER A 69 -5.94 12.29 13.20
CA SER A 69 -7.00 11.28 13.21
C SER A 69 -6.66 10.14 14.17
N GLY A 70 -7.65 9.70 14.95
CA GLY A 70 -7.59 8.45 15.73
C GLY A 70 -8.00 7.21 14.92
N THR A 71 -8.40 7.40 13.67
CA THR A 71 -8.92 6.37 12.77
C THR A 71 -8.03 6.28 11.54
N LEU A 72 -7.61 5.07 11.18
CA LEU A 72 -6.93 4.78 9.92
C LEU A 72 -7.98 4.71 8.80
N GLU A 73 -7.85 5.58 7.81
CA GLU A 73 -8.77 5.66 6.66
C GLU A 73 -8.08 5.20 5.37
N GLU A 74 -8.88 4.85 4.35
CA GLU A 74 -8.39 4.41 3.04
C GLU A 74 -7.40 5.40 2.41
N LYS A 75 -7.69 6.71 2.51
CA LYS A 75 -6.83 7.79 2.01
C LYS A 75 -5.41 7.77 2.58
N ASP A 76 -5.22 7.18 3.77
CA ASP A 76 -3.94 7.10 4.46
C ASP A 76 -3.05 6.04 3.81
N VAL A 77 -3.68 4.90 3.50
CA VAL A 77 -3.05 3.77 2.81
C VAL A 77 -2.74 4.15 1.36
N LEU A 78 -3.69 4.78 0.66
CA LEU A 78 -3.49 5.25 -0.71
C LEU A 78 -2.35 6.27 -0.80
N TYR A 79 -2.28 7.22 0.15
CA TYR A 79 -1.19 8.19 0.21
C TYR A 79 0.16 7.51 0.41
N ALA A 80 0.25 6.54 1.34
CA ALA A 80 1.49 5.79 1.58
C ALA A 80 1.93 5.04 0.32
N LEU A 81 1.03 4.30 -0.32
CA LEU A 81 1.31 3.56 -1.55
C LEU A 81 1.84 4.48 -2.66
N GLN A 82 1.16 5.59 -2.91
CA GLN A 82 1.52 6.51 -4.00
C GLN A 82 2.82 7.27 -3.73
N HIS A 83 3.00 7.83 -2.54
CA HIS A 83 4.09 8.76 -2.28
C HIS A 83 5.34 8.10 -1.69
N ILE A 84 5.20 7.03 -0.91
CA ILE A 84 6.32 6.30 -0.30
C ILE A 84 6.75 5.15 -1.21
N TYR A 85 5.81 4.26 -1.57
CA TYR A 85 6.12 3.03 -2.30
C TYR A 85 6.09 3.17 -3.83
N LYS A 86 5.62 4.31 -4.35
CA LYS A 86 5.45 4.57 -5.79
C LYS A 86 4.55 3.54 -6.50
N ILE A 87 3.54 3.05 -5.77
CA ILE A 87 2.51 2.14 -6.27
C ILE A 87 1.23 2.96 -6.39
N GLU A 88 0.71 3.07 -7.61
CA GLU A 88 -0.53 3.78 -7.89
C GLU A 88 -1.67 2.77 -8.05
N ILE A 89 -2.68 2.87 -7.18
CA ILE A 89 -3.92 2.10 -7.32
C ILE A 89 -4.94 3.01 -8.01
N PRO A 90 -5.52 2.58 -9.15
CA PRO A 90 -6.54 3.37 -9.84
C PRO A 90 -7.83 3.36 -9.01
N THR A 91 -7.99 4.36 -8.15
CA THR A 91 -9.21 4.61 -7.39
C THR A 91 -9.97 5.80 -7.99
N SER A 92 -11.26 5.89 -7.70
CA SER A 92 -12.07 7.08 -8.03
C SER A 92 -11.61 8.34 -7.28
N GLU A 93 -11.02 8.16 -6.10
CA GLU A 93 -10.42 9.24 -5.31
C GLU A 93 -8.93 9.33 -5.62
N ASN A 94 -8.62 9.96 -6.76
CA ASN A 94 -7.25 10.30 -7.10
C ASN A 94 -6.73 11.33 -6.08
N ILE A 95 -5.85 10.93 -5.16
CA ILE A 95 -5.14 11.85 -4.26
C ILE A 95 -4.08 12.58 -5.10
N GLN A 96 -4.53 13.48 -5.96
CA GLN A 96 -3.63 14.38 -6.67
C GLN A 96 -3.25 15.48 -5.70
N LEU A 97 -2.02 15.41 -5.17
CA LEU A 97 -1.37 16.59 -4.62
C LEU A 97 -1.22 17.59 -5.76
N ILE A 98 -2.05 18.62 -5.77
CA ILE A 98 -1.87 19.77 -6.65
C ILE A 98 -0.62 20.51 -6.15
N ASN A 99 0.56 20.05 -6.55
CA ASN A 99 1.84 20.71 -6.33
C ASN A 99 2.04 21.82 -7.37
N THR A 100 1.09 22.74 -7.45
CA THR A 100 1.21 23.95 -8.26
C THR A 100 1.12 25.16 -7.35
N SER A 101 1.88 25.17 -6.25
CA SER A 101 2.18 26.44 -5.61
C SER A 101 3.20 27.16 -6.50
N PRO A 102 2.87 28.35 -7.03
CA PRO A 102 3.84 29.13 -7.76
C PRO A 102 5.03 29.43 -6.83
N PRO A 103 6.25 29.55 -7.39
CA PRO A 103 7.41 29.99 -6.62
C PRO A 103 7.11 31.31 -5.90
N SER A 104 7.63 31.46 -4.68
CA SER A 104 7.46 32.70 -3.92
C SER A 104 8.15 33.89 -4.62
N ASP A 105 7.65 35.10 -4.37
CA ASP A 105 8.23 36.33 -4.90
C ASP A 105 9.72 36.47 -4.51
N GLU A 106 10.08 36.03 -3.31
CA GLU A 106 11.47 36.02 -2.84
C GLU A 106 12.35 35.06 -3.68
N TYR A 107 11.81 33.89 -4.06
CA TYR A 107 12.51 32.95 -4.93
C TYR A 107 12.67 33.52 -6.35
N LEU A 108 11.62 34.18 -6.87
CA LEU A 108 11.68 34.84 -8.17
C LEU A 108 12.73 35.96 -8.18
N ALA A 109 12.77 36.80 -7.15
CA ALA A 109 13.77 37.86 -7.02
C ALA A 109 15.21 37.31 -6.99
N LYS A 110 15.43 36.18 -6.30
CA LYS A 110 16.74 35.49 -6.29
C LYS A 110 17.10 34.93 -7.67
N LEU A 111 16.12 34.34 -8.37
CA LEU A 111 16.33 33.85 -9.74
C LEU A 111 16.70 34.97 -10.70
N ASP A 112 16.05 36.12 -10.60
CA ASP A 112 16.33 37.26 -11.48
C ASP A 112 17.71 37.87 -11.20
N ALA A 113 18.13 37.93 -9.93
CA ALA A 113 19.49 38.32 -9.57
C ALA A 113 20.56 37.37 -10.17
N ILE A 114 20.33 36.05 -10.11
CA ILE A 114 21.23 35.06 -10.71
C ILE A 114 21.27 35.17 -12.24
N ARG A 115 20.14 35.48 -12.88
CA ARG A 115 20.07 35.67 -14.33
C ARG A 115 20.75 36.95 -14.79
N ALA A 116 20.69 38.01 -13.98
CA ALA A 116 21.35 39.29 -14.29
C ALA A 116 22.88 39.25 -14.14
N ASP A 117 23.40 38.28 -13.39
CA ASP A 117 24.84 38.08 -13.13
C ASP A 117 25.52 37.09 -14.11
N LYS A 118 24.75 36.53 -15.06
CA LYS A 118 25.23 35.66 -16.14
C LYS A 118 25.36 36.40 -17.47
#